data_AF-A0A382L1K2-F1
#
_entry.id   AF-A0A382L1K2-F1
#
_cell.length_a   1.000
_cell.length_b   1.000
_cell.length_c   1.000
_cell.angle_alpha   90.00
_cell.angle_beta   90.00
_cell.angle_gamma   90.00
#
_symmetry.space_group_name_H-M   'P 1'
#
loop_
_entity.id
_entity.type
_entity.pdbx_description
1 polymer ?
#
loop_
_entity_poly.entity_id
_entity_poly.type
_entity_poly.pdbx_seq_one_letter_code
_entity_poly.pdbx_strand_id
1 'polypeptide(L)'
;MTALLGIIVLGVGLGVSLFLPVPQTLRTNFDAGQSLYALGEYEGAIIEYSKVVKFDSRAVREDSILIDYGELELPILSAAWYQLGNAYKRSGKHD
;
A
#
# COMPACT_ATOMS: atom_id res chain seq x y z
N MET A 1 -9.17 36.18 36.08
CA MET A 1 -9.87 35.05 35.43
C MET A 1 -9.41 34.95 33.98
N THR A 2 -8.32 34.23 33.71
CA THR A 2 -7.72 34.10 32.36
C THR A 2 -7.27 32.66 32.07
N ALA A 3 -7.80 31.68 32.81
CA ALA A 3 -7.38 30.27 32.71
C ALA A 3 -8.28 29.40 31.81
N LEU A 4 -9.22 29.98 31.05
CA LEU A 4 -10.18 29.22 30.24
C LEU A 4 -10.08 29.45 28.72
N LEU A 5 -8.95 29.97 28.23
CA LEU A 5 -8.69 30.09 26.79
C LEU A 5 -7.61 29.11 26.30
N GLY A 6 -6.89 28.44 27.21
CA GLY A 6 -5.84 27.47 26.85
C GLY A 6 -6.34 26.09 26.39
N ILE A 7 -7.60 25.74 26.67
CA ILE A 7 -8.13 24.39 26.38
C ILE A 7 -8.68 24.28 24.95
N ILE A 8 -9.16 25.37 24.35
CA ILE A 8 -9.74 25.33 23.00
C ILE A 8 -8.65 25.13 21.93
N VAL A 9 -7.43 25.63 22.16
CA VAL A 9 -6.32 25.46 21.20
C VAL A 9 -5.80 24.01 21.15
N LEU A 10 -5.99 23.21 22.21
CA LEU A 10 -5.63 21.79 22.21
C LEU A 10 -6.72 20.90 21.57
N GLY A 11 -7.97 21.37 21.48
CA GLY A 11 -9.07 20.60 20.88
C GLY A 11 -9.04 20.54 19.35
N VAL A 12 -8.43 21.52 18.68
CA VAL A 12 -8.36 21.59 17.21
C VAL A 12 -7.17 20.78 16.65
N GLY A 13 -6.17 20.46 17.49
CA GLY A 13 -4.97 19.72 17.08
C GLY A 13 -5.21 18.23 16.76
N LEU A 14 -6.36 17.67 17.15
CA LEU A 14 -6.71 16.26 16.87
C LEU A 14 -7.47 16.07 15.55
N GLY A 15 -7.81 17.18 14.86
CA GLY A 15 -8.65 17.17 13.65
C GLY A 15 -7.90 17.43 12.35
N VAL A 16 -6.57 17.53 12.38
CA VAL A 16 -5.80 17.60 11.13
C VAL A 16 -5.71 16.17 10.60
N SER A 17 -6.69 15.83 9.77
CA SER A 17 -6.67 14.74 8.80
C SER A 17 -5.24 14.31 8.55
N LEU A 18 -4.89 13.13 9.05
CA LEU A 18 -3.68 12.43 8.67
C LEU A 18 -3.84 12.06 7.18
N PHE A 19 -3.68 13.05 6.30
CA PHE A 19 -3.10 12.85 4.99
C PHE A 19 -1.66 12.44 5.29
N LEU A 20 -1.50 11.20 5.77
CA LEU A 20 -0.25 10.51 5.59
C LEU A 20 -0.06 10.54 4.09
N PRO A 21 1.05 11.09 3.56
CA PRO A 21 1.38 10.80 2.19
C PRO A 21 1.30 9.28 2.11
N VAL A 22 0.31 8.77 1.36
CA VAL A 22 0.24 7.35 0.99
C VAL A 22 1.68 6.97 0.73
N PRO A 23 2.24 5.89 1.33
CA PRO A 23 3.62 5.56 1.04
C PRO A 23 3.69 5.32 -0.46
N GLN A 24 4.13 6.35 -1.20
CA GLN A 24 4.13 6.36 -2.65
C GLN A 24 4.95 5.17 -3.14
N THR A 25 5.91 4.76 -2.33
CA THR A 25 6.67 3.53 -2.38
C THR A 25 5.83 2.27 -2.56
N LEU A 26 4.70 2.10 -1.85
CA LEU A 26 3.85 0.91 -2.00
C LEU A 26 3.19 0.86 -3.37
N ARG A 27 2.63 1.97 -3.84
CA ARG A 27 2.07 2.07 -5.19
C ARG A 27 3.15 1.90 -6.26
N THR A 28 4.30 2.54 -6.09
CA THR A 28 5.45 2.41 -7.00
C THR A 28 5.96 0.96 -7.08
N ASN A 29 6.08 0.26 -5.95
CA ASN A 29 6.47 -1.16 -5.96
C ASN A 29 5.40 -2.01 -6.64
N PHE A 30 4.11 -1.77 -6.37
CA PHE A 30 3.04 -2.50 -7.03
C PHE A 30 3.05 -2.29 -8.56
N ASP A 31 3.15 -1.04 -9.01
CA ASP A 31 3.19 -0.67 -10.42
C ASP A 31 4.44 -1.25 -11.13
N ALA A 32 5.59 -1.23 -10.45
CA ALA A 32 6.81 -1.88 -10.94
C ALA A 32 6.62 -3.40 -11.09
N GLY A 33 5.98 -4.05 -10.12
CA GLY A 33 5.63 -5.47 -10.19
C GLY A 33 4.71 -5.78 -11.38
N GLN A 34 3.71 -4.94 -11.63
CA GLN A 34 2.78 -5.09 -12.76
C GLN A 34 3.49 -4.95 -14.11
N SER A 35 4.40 -3.98 -14.21
CA SER A 35 5.23 -3.78 -15.41
C SER A 35 6.10 -5.01 -15.69
N LEU A 36 6.83 -5.49 -14.68
CA LEU A 36 7.70 -6.68 -14.80
C LEU A 36 6.89 -7.94 -15.13
N TYR A 37 5.73 -8.11 -14.49
CA TYR A 37 4.83 -9.23 -14.78
C TYR A 37 4.34 -9.20 -16.23
N ALA A 38 3.99 -8.02 -16.75
CA ALA A 38 3.58 -7.85 -18.14
C ALA A 38 4.73 -8.12 -19.14
N LEU A 39 5.98 -7.86 -18.74
CA LEU A 39 7.18 -8.21 -19.51
C LEU A 39 7.58 -9.70 -19.41
N GLY A 40 6.90 -10.47 -18.55
CA GLY A 40 7.27 -11.87 -18.28
C GLY A 40 8.47 -12.02 -17.35
N GLU A 41 8.96 -10.93 -16.76
CA GLU A 41 10.04 -10.93 -15.77
C GLU A 41 9.49 -11.28 -14.38
N TYR A 42 9.02 -12.52 -14.24
CA TYR A 42 8.27 -12.96 -13.06
C TYR A 42 9.09 -12.92 -11.77
N GLU A 43 10.40 -13.19 -11.81
CA GLU A 43 11.30 -13.04 -10.67
C GLU A 43 11.33 -11.59 -10.17
N GLY A 44 11.43 -10.63 -11.08
CA GLY A 44 11.40 -9.21 -10.75
C GLY A 44 10.05 -8.82 -10.16
N ALA A 45 8.96 -9.28 -10.78
CA ALA A 45 7.61 -9.05 -10.28
C ALA A 45 7.41 -9.59 -8.84
N ILE A 46 7.89 -10.80 -8.56
CA ILE A 46 7.86 -11.40 -7.22
C ILE A 46 8.58 -10.52 -6.20
N ILE A 47 9.75 -9.98 -6.55
CA ILE A 47 10.53 -9.11 -5.67
C ILE A 47 9.73 -7.84 -5.34
N GLU A 48 9.15 -7.19 -6.35
CA GLU A 48 8.42 -5.94 -6.18
C GLU A 48 7.11 -6.13 -5.39
N TYR A 49 6.29 -7.12 -5.72
CA TYR A 49 5.08 -7.43 -4.95
C TYR A 49 5.42 -7.86 -3.52
N SER A 50 6.53 -8.57 -3.32
CA SER A 50 7.01 -8.95 -1.98
C SER A 50 7.27 -7.73 -1.08
N LYS A 51 7.74 -6.60 -1.64
CA LYS A 51 7.93 -5.37 -0.86
C LYS A 51 6.61 -4.80 -0.35
N VAL A 52 5.53 -4.94 -1.12
CA VAL A 52 4.19 -4.47 -0.72
C VAL A 52 3.63 -5.35 0.39
N VAL A 53 3.66 -6.67 0.22
CA VAL A 53 3.04 -7.59 1.20
C VAL A 53 3.83 -7.73 2.50
N LYS A 54 5.13 -7.43 2.48
CA LYS A 54 6.00 -7.43 3.68
C LYS A 54 6.11 -6.07 4.35
N PHE A 55 5.54 -5.03 3.76
CA PHE A 55 5.54 -3.72 4.39
C PHE A 55 4.67 -3.78 5.64
N ASP A 56 5.24 -3.30 6.74
CA ASP A 56 4.59 -3.23 8.04
C ASP A 56 4.96 -1.89 8.68
N SER A 57 3.96 -1.09 8.98
CA SER A 57 4.14 0.18 9.67
C SER A 57 2.99 0.45 10.61
N ARG A 58 3.30 0.73 11.89
CA ARG A 58 2.30 1.17 12.87
C ARG A 58 1.60 2.48 12.49
N ALA A 59 2.21 3.27 11.61
CA ALA A 59 1.68 4.55 11.19
C ALA A 59 0.81 4.45 9.93
N VAL A 60 0.99 3.42 9.10
CA VAL A 60 0.30 3.29 7.82
C VAL A 60 -0.76 2.21 7.94
N ARG A 61 -1.92 2.46 7.35
CA ARG A 61 -2.95 1.46 7.16
C ARG A 61 -2.93 1.00 5.71
N GLU A 62 -2.15 -0.02 5.40
CA GLU A 62 -1.95 -0.47 4.02
C GLU A 62 -3.25 -0.97 3.37
N ASP A 63 -4.14 -1.53 4.17
CA ASP A 63 -5.49 -1.97 3.79
C ASP A 63 -6.40 -0.82 3.33
N SER A 64 -6.08 0.42 3.71
CA SER A 64 -6.81 1.62 3.30
C SER A 64 -6.32 2.22 1.98
N ILE A 65 -5.21 1.73 1.43
CA ILE A 65 -4.66 2.19 0.16
C ILE A 65 -5.38 1.46 -0.96
N LEU A 66 -6.26 2.17 -1.65
CA LEU A 66 -7.05 1.62 -2.74
C LEU A 66 -6.35 1.83 -4.09
N ILE A 67 -6.46 0.83 -4.95
CA ILE A 67 -5.97 0.87 -6.33
C ILE A 67 -7.07 0.45 -7.30
N ASP A 68 -7.00 1.01 -8.51
CA ASP A 68 -7.78 0.53 -9.64
C ASP A 68 -7.15 -0.76 -10.16
N TYR A 69 -7.92 -1.83 -10.16
CA TYR A 69 -7.55 -3.13 -10.71
C TYR A 69 -8.63 -3.58 -11.71
N GLY A 70 -8.46 -3.16 -12.96
CA GLY A 70 -9.49 -3.34 -13.98
C GLY A 70 -10.72 -2.48 -13.66
N GLU A 71 -11.86 -3.12 -13.45
CA GLU A 71 -13.13 -2.46 -13.06
C GLU A 71 -13.36 -2.45 -11.54
N LEU A 72 -12.42 -2.98 -10.76
CA LEU A 72 -12.53 -3.10 -9.31
C LEU A 72 -11.61 -2.10 -8.61
N GLU A 73 -12.08 -1.57 -7.49
CA GLU A 73 -11.26 -0.84 -6.54
C GLU A 73 -10.93 -1.77 -5.36
N LEU A 74 -9.65 -2.06 -5.14
CA LEU A 74 -9.20 -3.05 -4.16
C LEU A 74 -8.12 -2.47 -3.24
N PRO A 75 -8.03 -2.92 -1.98
CA PRO A 75 -6.87 -2.70 -1.15
C PRO A 75 -5.60 -3.20 -1.85
N ILE A 76 -4.54 -2.38 -1.82
CA ILE A 76 -3.28 -2.68 -2.48
C ILE A 76 -2.67 -3.99 -1.98
N LEU A 77 -2.90 -4.34 -0.70
CA LEU A 77 -2.42 -5.58 -0.11
C LEU A 77 -3.12 -6.81 -0.72
N SER A 78 -4.43 -6.73 -0.95
CA SER A 78 -5.21 -7.79 -1.60
C SER A 78 -4.77 -8.00 -3.04
N ALA A 79 -4.60 -6.91 -3.78
CA ALA A 79 -4.13 -6.95 -5.15
C ALA A 79 -2.68 -7.49 -5.23
N ALA A 80 -1.80 -7.07 -4.32
CA ALA A 80 -0.41 -7.52 -4.27
C ALA A 80 -0.31 -9.02 -3.95
N TRP A 81 -1.07 -9.53 -2.98
CA TRP A 81 -1.10 -10.97 -2.70
C TRP A 81 -1.57 -11.79 -3.91
N TYR A 82 -2.64 -11.34 -4.57
CA TYR A 82 -3.15 -11.99 -5.77
C TYR A 82 -2.10 -12.03 -6.89
N GLN A 83 -1.45 -10.90 -7.16
CA GLN A 83 -0.44 -10.82 -8.22
C GLN A 83 0.86 -11.54 -7.88
N LEU A 84 1.26 -11.52 -6.60
CA LEU A 84 2.39 -12.31 -6.13
C LEU A 84 2.16 -13.81 -6.37
N GLY A 85 0.95 -14.31 -6.05
CA GLY A 85 0.56 -15.69 -6.34
C GLY A 85 0.60 -16.01 -7.84
N ASN A 86 0.10 -15.10 -8.69
CA ASN A 86 0.17 -15.26 -10.14
C ASN A 86 1.60 -15.29 -10.65
N ALA A 87 2.48 -14.44 -10.12
CA ALA A 87 3.89 -14.39 -10.50
C ALA A 87 4.64 -15.67 -10.08
N TYR A 88 4.37 -16.20 -8.87
CA TYR A 88 4.89 -17.50 -8.44
C TYR A 88 4.43 -18.64 -9.36
N LYS A 89 3.13 -18.68 -9.69
CA LYS A 89 2.57 -19.66 -10.63
C LYS A 89 3.24 -19.58 -12.00
N ARG A 90 3.45 -18.37 -12.54
CA ARG A 90 4.03 -18.16 -13.88
C ARG A 90 5.53 -18.42 -13.95
N SER A 91 6.26 -18.17 -12.86
CA SER A 91 7.70 -18.50 -12.75
C SER A 91 7.97 -20.00 -12.53
N GLY A 92 6.94 -20.81 -12.28
CA GLY A 92 7.10 -22.22 -11.93
C GLY A 92 7.58 -22.45 -10.49
N LYS A 93 7.69 -21.39 -9.67
CA LYS A 93 8.02 -21.42 -8.24
C LYS A 93 6.75 -21.53 -7.40
N HIS A 94 5.95 -22.53 -7.70
CA HIS A 94 4.75 -22.91 -6.98
C HIS A 94 5.01 -24.25 -6.30
N ASP A 95 5.05 -24.26 -4.96
CA ASP A 95 5.15 -25.47 -4.15
C ASP A 95 3.77 -26.07 -3.87
#